data_AF-A0A919IV72-F1
#
_entry.id   AF-A0A919IV72-F1
#
_cell.length_a   1.000
_cell.length_b   1.000
_cell.length_c   1.000
_cell.angle_alpha   90.00
_cell.angle_beta   90.00
_cell.angle_gamma   90.00
#
_symmetry.space_group_name_H-M   'P 1'
#
loop_
_entity.id
_entity.type
_entity.pdbx_description
1 polymer ?
#
loop_
_entity_poly.entity_id
_entity_poly.type
_entity_poly.pdbx_seq_one_letter_code
_entity_poly.pdbx_strand_id
1 'polypeptide(L)'
;MRVPKGLRANIRGKRLDTAVARIIGAVQGIVPAVFPWADKIDVESNWSYVWWEQPETITLPTTDENTVTEPATAAEEAALVDGVDTAS
;
A
#
# COMPACT_ATOMS: atom_id res chain seq x y z
N MET A 1 -16.17 -15.10 -34.74
CA MET A 1 -16.97 -14.59 -33.61
C MET A 1 -17.20 -13.09 -33.84
N ARG A 2 -18.44 -12.64 -34.06
CA ARG A 2 -18.77 -11.25 -34.45
C ARG A 2 -19.47 -10.58 -33.28
N VAL A 3 -18.84 -9.57 -32.66
CA VAL A 3 -19.42 -8.84 -31.52
C VAL A 3 -20.59 -7.97 -32.01
N PRO A 4 -21.77 -7.98 -31.35
CA PRO A 4 -22.93 -7.20 -31.76
C PRO A 4 -22.68 -5.69 -31.68
N LYS A 5 -23.15 -4.93 -32.69
CA LYS A 5 -23.14 -3.46 -32.68
C LYS A 5 -24.12 -2.97 -31.59
N GLY A 6 -23.60 -2.30 -30.57
CA GLY A 6 -24.40 -1.75 -29.46
C GLY A 6 -23.94 -2.18 -28.08
N LEU A 7 -23.09 -3.22 -27.99
CA LEU A 7 -22.36 -3.48 -26.74
C LEU A 7 -21.46 -2.27 -26.50
N ARG A 8 -21.69 -1.51 -25.42
CA ARG A 8 -20.79 -0.43 -25.00
C ARG A 8 -19.39 -1.01 -25.01
N ALA A 9 -18.54 -0.49 -25.91
CA ALA A 9 -17.21 -1.02 -26.14
C ALA A 9 -16.58 -1.28 -24.77
N ASN A 10 -16.13 -2.51 -24.54
CA ASN A 10 -15.45 -2.94 -23.32
C ASN A 10 -14.59 -1.76 -22.86
N ILE A 11 -14.86 -1.18 -21.68
CA ILE A 11 -14.28 0.10 -21.23
C ILE A 11 -12.76 -0.07 -21.37
N ARG A 12 -12.20 0.47 -22.45
CA ARG A 12 -10.84 0.13 -22.88
C ARG A 12 -9.87 0.62 -21.81
N GLY A 13 -9.05 -0.31 -21.31
CA GLY A 13 -8.20 -0.23 -20.11
C GLY A 13 -7.62 1.14 -19.83
N LYS A 14 -7.02 1.81 -20.82
CA LYS A 14 -6.28 3.06 -20.60
C LYS A 14 -6.98 4.15 -19.77
N ARG A 15 -8.29 4.38 -19.96
CA ARG A 15 -9.01 5.41 -19.15
C ARG A 15 -9.22 4.96 -17.72
N LEU A 16 -9.46 3.66 -17.52
CA LEU A 16 -9.60 3.06 -16.21
C LEU A 16 -8.24 2.98 -15.53
N ASP A 17 -7.20 2.52 -16.21
CA ASP A 17 -5.81 2.51 -15.73
C ASP A 17 -5.36 3.91 -15.32
N THR A 18 -5.69 4.94 -16.11
CA THR A 18 -5.39 6.35 -15.78
C THR A 18 -6.14 6.80 -14.52
N ALA A 19 -7.40 6.38 -14.35
CA ALA A 19 -8.18 6.74 -13.18
C ALA A 19 -7.64 6.06 -11.92
N VAL A 20 -7.31 4.77 -12.01
CA VAL A 20 -6.70 3.98 -10.93
C VAL A 20 -5.36 4.61 -10.54
N ALA A 21 -4.48 4.90 -11.50
CA ALA A 21 -3.19 5.54 -11.24
C ALA A 21 -3.33 6.90 -10.53
N ARG A 22 -4.35 7.69 -10.88
CA ARG A 22 -4.63 8.97 -10.20
C ARG A 22 -5.08 8.79 -8.75
N ILE A 23 -5.88 7.77 -8.48
CA ILE A 23 -6.32 7.45 -7.11
C ILE A 23 -5.11 7.02 -6.28
N ILE A 24 -4.29 6.11 -6.82
CA ILE A 24 -3.05 5.66 -6.16
C ILE A 24 -2.14 6.85 -5.87
N GLY A 25 -1.91 7.73 -6.84
CA GLY A 25 -1.08 8.93 -6.65
C GLY A 25 -1.64 9.91 -5.62
N ALA A 26 -2.96 10.08 -5.56
CA ALA A 26 -3.59 10.91 -4.53
C ALA A 26 -3.42 10.31 -3.13
N VAL A 27 -3.57 8.99 -2.99
CA VAL A 27 -3.33 8.28 -1.73
C VAL A 27 -1.86 8.41 -1.31
N GLN A 28 -0.92 8.13 -2.21
CA GLN A 28 0.52 8.30 -1.98
C GLN A 28 0.87 9.70 -1.43
N GLY A 29 0.23 10.76 -1.94
CA GLY A 29 0.49 12.12 -1.48
C GLY A 29 -0.04 12.44 -0.07
N ILE A 30 -1.06 11.72 0.39
CA ILE A 30 -1.71 11.96 1.70
C ILE A 30 -1.11 11.06 2.79
N VAL A 31 -0.64 9.87 2.42
CA VAL A 31 -0.17 8.85 3.36
C VAL A 31 0.90 9.36 4.33
N PRO A 32 1.94 10.11 3.94
CA PRO A 32 2.94 10.61 4.90
C PRO A 32 2.35 11.51 6.00
N ALA A 33 1.25 12.21 5.73
CA ALA A 33 0.62 13.10 6.71
C ALA A 33 -0.33 12.37 7.66
N VAL A 34 -0.93 11.26 7.23
CA VAL A 34 -1.94 10.50 8.00
C VAL A 34 -1.33 9.29 8.69
N PHE A 35 -0.38 8.63 8.04
CA PHE A 35 0.32 7.43 8.50
C PHE A 35 1.84 7.67 8.43
N PRO A 36 2.38 8.55 9.28
CA PRO A 36 3.82 8.88 9.28
C PRO A 36 4.73 7.67 9.51
N TRP A 37 4.21 6.64 10.19
CA TRP A 37 4.89 5.40 10.51
C TRP A 37 4.89 4.37 9.37
N ALA A 38 4.13 4.60 8.30
CA ALA A 38 4.04 3.64 7.20
C ALA A 38 5.30 3.69 6.31
N ASP A 39 5.82 2.51 5.98
CA ASP A 39 7.00 2.29 5.12
C ASP A 39 6.62 1.88 3.68
N LYS A 40 5.38 1.40 3.48
CA LYS A 40 4.87 0.95 2.19
C LYS A 40 3.35 1.14 2.04
N ILE A 41 2.89 1.09 0.80
CA ILE A 41 1.48 1.02 0.42
C ILE A 41 1.29 -0.23 -0.44
N ASP A 42 0.39 -1.12 -0.03
CA ASP A 42 -0.03 -2.28 -0.82
C ASP A 42 -1.34 -1.95 -1.54
N VAL A 43 -1.34 -2.09 -2.87
CA VAL A 43 -2.50 -1.81 -3.74
C VAL A 43 -2.95 -3.11 -4.39
N GLU A 44 -4.21 -3.47 -4.16
CA GLU A 44 -4.86 -4.61 -4.82
C GLU A 44 -5.87 -4.11 -5.85
N SER A 45 -5.64 -4.44 -7.13
CA SER A 45 -6.58 -4.15 -8.21
C SER A 45 -7.22 -5.46 -8.70
N ASN A 46 -8.51 -5.64 -8.41
CA ASN A 46 -9.28 -6.82 -8.81
C ASN A 46 -10.50 -6.44 -9.67
N TRP A 47 -10.84 -7.30 -10.63
CA TRP A 47 -12.12 -7.22 -11.34
C TRP A 47 -13.16 -8.09 -10.62
N SER A 48 -14.44 -7.71 -10.63
CA SER A 48 -15.51 -8.42 -9.90
C SER A 48 -15.72 -9.89 -10.29
N TYR A 49 -15.08 -10.38 -11.36
CA TYR A 49 -15.07 -11.79 -11.76
C TYR A 49 -13.73 -12.50 -11.44
N VAL A 50 -12.81 -11.84 -10.73
CA VAL A 50 -11.50 -12.30 -10.20
C VAL A 50 -10.59 -12.99 -11.23
N TRP A 51 -10.92 -12.92 -12.51
CA TRP A 51 -10.10 -13.43 -13.61
C TRP A 51 -8.82 -12.63 -13.86
N TRP A 52 -8.66 -11.47 -13.22
CA TRP A 52 -7.45 -10.65 -13.28
C TRP A 52 -7.26 -9.92 -11.94
N GLU A 53 -6.11 -10.19 -11.34
CA GLU A 53 -5.57 -9.50 -10.17
C GLU A 53 -4.20 -8.90 -10.53
N GLN A 54 -3.93 -7.68 -10.07
CA GLN A 54 -2.63 -7.05 -10.23
C GLN A 54 -2.24 -6.37 -8.90
N PRO A 55 -1.53 -7.08 -8.01
CA PRO A 55 -1.01 -6.48 -6.80
C PRO A 55 0.20 -5.59 -7.12
N GLU A 56 0.30 -4.46 -6.41
CA GLU A 56 1.42 -3.52 -6.51
C GLU A 56 1.82 -3.06 -5.11
N THR A 57 3.11 -3.13 -4.79
CA THR A 57 3.66 -2.57 -3.56
C THR A 57 4.47 -1.33 -3.90
N ILE A 58 4.15 -0.22 -3.23
CA ILE A 58 4.83 1.06 -3.38
C ILE A 58 5.60 1.33 -2.10
N THR A 59 6.92 1.39 -2.19
CA THR A 59 7.78 1.79 -1.07
C THR A 59 7.68 3.30 -0.86
N LEU A 60 7.48 3.72 0.39
CA LEU A 60 7.45 5.13 0.77
C LEU A 60 8.87 5.65 1.01
N PRO A 61 9.11 6.96 0.85
CA PRO A 61 10.37 7.57 1.24
C PRO A 61 10.67 7.31 2.72
N THR A 62 11.92 7.01 3.01
CA THR A 62 12.41 6.80 4.37
C THR A 62 12.39 8.11 5.16
N THR A 63 11.81 8.06 6.36
CA THR A 63 11.74 9.13 7.35
C THR A 63 12.13 8.58 8.73
N ASP A 64 12.39 9.47 9.67
CA ASP A 64 12.66 9.08 11.07
C ASP A 64 11.47 8.36 11.72
N GLU A 65 10.27 8.53 11.16
CA GLU A 65 9.03 7.99 11.72
C GLU A 65 8.67 6.61 11.14
N ASN A 66 9.12 6.27 9.93
CA ASN A 66 8.88 4.99 9.28
C ASN A 66 10.11 4.07 9.20
N THR A 67 11.18 4.43 9.89
CA THR A 67 12.35 3.57 10.07
C THR A 67 12.29 2.87 11.41
N VAL A 68 12.02 1.56 11.39
CA VAL A 68 12.30 0.72 12.55
C VAL A 68 13.81 0.59 12.63
N THR A 69 14.42 1.31 13.57
CA THR A 69 15.77 0.98 14.01
C THR A 69 15.63 -0.33 14.79
N GLU A 70 15.87 -1.47 14.14
CA GLU A 70 15.99 -2.74 14.87
C GLU A 70 17.05 -2.53 15.98
N PRO A 71 16.78 -2.96 17.23
CA PRO A 71 17.83 -2.97 18.24
C PRO A 71 19.00 -3.77 17.68
N ALA A 72 20.14 -3.13 17.51
CA ALA A 72 21.29 -3.71 16.81
C ALA A 72 21.93 -4.85 17.62
N THR A 73 21.49 -5.04 18.88
CA THR A 73 22.09 -6.00 19.81
C THR A 73 21.07 -6.66 20.75
N ALA A 74 21.35 -7.91 21.14
CA ALA A 74 20.57 -8.67 22.11
C ALA A 74 20.43 -8.00 23.50
N ALA A 75 21.30 -7.02 23.81
CA ALA A 75 21.23 -6.23 25.04
C ALA A 75 20.12 -5.16 25.01
N GLU A 76 19.84 -4.58 23.84
CA GLU A 76 18.79 -3.57 23.65
C GLU A 76 17.39 -4.22 23.62
N GLU A 77 17.28 -5.44 23.09
CA GLU A 77 16.04 -6.23 23.12
C GLU A 77 15.64 -6.62 24.56
N ALA A 78 16.61 -7.01 25.40
CA ALA A 78 16.37 -7.33 26.81
C ALA A 78 15.89 -6.11 27.63
N ALA A 79 16.38 -4.91 27.32
CA ALA A 79 15.98 -3.68 28.01
C ALA A 79 14.56 -3.22 27.62
N LEU A 80 14.09 -3.53 26.41
CA LEU A 80 12.74 -3.20 25.96
C LEU A 80 11.67 -4.08 26.64
N VAL A 81 12.01 -5.33 26.96
CA VAL A 81 11.13 -6.29 27.64
C VAL A 81 11.01 -5.98 29.14
N ASP A 82 12.10 -5.57 29.79
CA ASP A 82 12.14 -5.30 31.25
C ASP A 82 11.36 -4.02 31.63
N GLY A 83 11.11 -3.11 30.69
CA GLY A 83 10.34 -1.88 30.89
C GLY A 83 8.81 -2.05 30.93
N VAL A 84 8.28 -3.21 30.53
CA VAL A 84 6.82 -3.47 30.47
C VAL A 84 6.26 -4.02 31.78
N ASP A 85 7.09 -4.64 32.63
CA ASP A 85 6.63 -5.37 33.83
C ASP A 85 6.61 -4.56 35.14
N THR A 86 6.87 -3.24 35.13
CA THR A 86 6.90 -2.41 36.35
C THR A 86 5.66 -1.53 36.58
N ALA A 87 4.59 -1.73 35.81
CA ALA A 87 3.29 -1.07 36.03
C ALA A 87 2.22 -2.05 36.51
N SER A 88 2.28 -2.48 37.77
CA SER A 88 1.15 -3.03 38.54
C SER A 88 1.27 -2.69 40.02
#